data_AF-A0A353WFI1-F1
#
_entry.id   AF-A0A353WFI1-F1
#
_cell.length_a   1.000
_cell.length_b   1.000
_cell.length_c   1.000
_cell.angle_alpha   90.00
_cell.angle_beta   90.00
_cell.angle_gamma   90.00
#
_symmetry.space_group_name_H-M   'P 1'
#
loop_
_entity.id
_entity.type
_entity.pdbx_description
1 polymer ?
#
loop_
_entity_poly.entity_id
_entity_poly.type
_entity_poly.pdbx_seq_one_letter_code
_entity_poly.pdbx_strand_id
1 'polypeptide(L)'
;MYSRYKIKQHKYAGGGLNDGGNWGFIEVLEIKNPPDGRCGIVIHECNSCTGAVFTEWATLTDANKAFKKNWLEEKTNVVFPLSPGFKRRVVCGLMTPWFYAVGDQELFGDFTFPEGLQNDPKYKLGQRFIIEDYSGDLILKTCLGCRHYTIKETLHPYTEHCYRIVQWDDGTFWDDKSGSIGRSIRPLRDDELWIDEAIQQFHRLLSGKSKNFTINFTDGSKFVGVLKQTSEQKDLPTAEGRYYVVVHIKGVTKAKKGWVDFKPNLVVSNLFKHITLKFKDQGKDIERIKVEDQVVTRGGKKWSGVFYSSAESS
;
A
#
# COMPACT_ATOMS: atom_id res chain seq x y z
N MET A 1 5.25 30.17 -14.48
CA MET A 1 5.73 29.01 -13.68
C MET A 1 6.71 28.24 -14.55
N TYR A 2 7.96 28.07 -14.11
CA TYR A 2 9.00 27.41 -14.88
C TYR A 2 9.09 25.93 -14.53
N SER A 3 8.13 25.12 -14.98
CA SER A 3 8.29 23.66 -14.92
C SER A 3 9.20 23.19 -16.04
N ARG A 4 10.01 22.15 -15.80
CA ARG A 4 10.76 21.45 -16.86
C ARG A 4 9.84 20.66 -17.81
N TYR A 5 8.57 20.51 -17.44
CA TYR A 5 7.55 19.85 -18.24
C TYR A 5 6.70 20.84 -19.03
N LYS A 6 6.23 20.39 -20.19
CA LYS A 6 5.30 21.10 -21.07
C LYS A 6 3.88 20.88 -20.57
N ILE A 7 3.38 21.82 -19.78
CA ILE A 7 2.06 21.74 -19.14
C ILE A 7 1.07 22.64 -19.88
N LYS A 8 -0.10 22.07 -20.21
CA LYS A 8 -1.29 22.82 -20.63
C LYS A 8 -2.35 22.75 -19.53
N GLN A 9 -2.71 23.89 -18.96
CA GLN A 9 -3.83 23.99 -18.02
C GLN A 9 -5.14 24.11 -18.80
N HIS A 10 -6.11 23.24 -18.50
CA HIS A 10 -7.41 23.19 -19.18
C HIS A 10 -8.54 23.76 -18.34
N LYS A 11 -8.43 23.66 -17.02
CA LYS A 11 -9.38 24.18 -16.03
C LYS A 11 -8.62 24.66 -14.81
N TYR A 12 -9.20 25.65 -14.15
CA TYR A 12 -8.74 26.20 -12.89
C TYR A 12 -9.96 26.70 -12.13
N ALA A 13 -9.98 26.48 -10.81
CA ALA A 13 -10.91 27.10 -9.89
C ALA A 13 -10.22 27.27 -8.53
N GLY A 14 -10.64 28.27 -7.76
CA GLY A 14 -10.02 28.63 -6.48
C GLY A 14 -9.55 30.07 -6.45
N GLY A 15 -8.92 30.47 -5.34
CA GLY A 15 -8.57 31.85 -5.07
C GLY A 15 -7.43 32.00 -4.06
N GLY A 16 -6.96 33.24 -3.94
CA GLY A 16 -5.96 33.62 -2.95
C GLY A 16 -6.47 33.55 -1.51
N LEU A 17 -5.64 33.99 -0.58
CA LEU A 17 -5.95 34.05 0.85
C LEU A 17 -7.28 34.78 1.08
N ASN A 18 -8.19 34.15 1.81
CA ASN A 18 -9.32 34.85 2.41
C ASN A 18 -8.91 35.53 3.73
N ASP A 19 -9.82 36.30 4.34
CA ASP A 19 -9.57 37.04 5.58
C ASP A 19 -9.15 36.14 6.77
N GLY A 20 -9.43 34.84 6.69
CA GLY A 20 -9.00 33.83 7.67
C GLY A 20 -7.65 33.18 7.35
N GLY A 21 -6.91 33.66 6.34
CA GLY A 21 -5.63 33.09 5.92
C GLY A 21 -5.75 31.74 5.20
N ASN A 22 -6.95 31.32 4.83
CA ASN A 22 -7.17 30.09 4.08
C ASN A 22 -7.12 30.36 2.58
N TRP A 23 -6.52 29.44 1.84
CA TRP A 23 -6.42 29.51 0.39
C TRP A 23 -6.55 28.11 -0.20
N GLY A 24 -6.92 28.06 -1.48
CA GLY A 24 -6.92 26.79 -2.19
C GLY A 24 -7.30 26.93 -3.65
N PHE A 25 -6.82 25.97 -4.43
CA PHE A 25 -7.14 25.85 -5.84
C PHE A 25 -7.23 24.39 -6.27
N ILE A 26 -7.89 24.20 -7.40
CA ILE A 26 -7.97 22.96 -8.14
C ILE A 26 -7.80 23.25 -9.63
N GLU A 27 -7.05 22.40 -10.32
CA GLU A 27 -6.76 22.57 -11.74
C GLU A 27 -6.71 21.24 -12.48
N VAL A 28 -7.05 21.28 -13.78
CA VAL A 28 -6.89 20.14 -14.70
C VAL A 28 -5.70 20.44 -15.60
N LEU A 29 -4.69 19.58 -15.54
CA LEU A 29 -3.44 19.74 -16.28
C LEU A 29 -3.25 18.58 -17.28
N GLU A 30 -2.70 18.94 -18.43
CA GLU A 30 -2.16 18.01 -19.41
C GLU A 30 -0.66 18.25 -19.55
N ILE A 31 0.14 17.34 -19.03
CA ILE A 31 1.59 17.27 -19.16
C ILE A 31 1.92 16.49 -20.43
N LYS A 32 2.49 17.16 -21.42
CA LYS A 32 2.77 16.58 -22.75
C LYS A 32 3.98 15.65 -22.79
N ASN A 33 4.90 15.79 -21.84
CA ASN A 33 6.13 15.02 -21.75
C ASN A 33 6.31 14.45 -20.32
N PRO A 34 5.37 13.63 -19.82
CA PRO A 34 5.53 13.00 -18.51
C PRO A 34 6.74 12.04 -18.55
N PRO A 35 7.45 11.85 -17.42
CA PRO A 35 8.47 10.81 -17.34
C PRO A 35 7.82 9.41 -17.44
N ASP A 36 8.63 8.41 -17.78
CA ASP A 36 8.17 7.04 -17.95
C ASP A 36 7.41 6.53 -16.72
N GLY A 37 6.30 5.82 -16.98
CA GLY A 37 5.43 5.28 -15.94
C GLY A 37 4.47 6.29 -15.30
N ARG A 38 4.47 7.57 -15.71
CA ARG A 38 3.53 8.58 -15.18
C ARG A 38 2.45 8.95 -16.17
N CYS A 39 1.30 9.32 -15.62
CA CYS A 39 0.20 9.81 -16.43
C CYS A 39 0.36 11.31 -16.71
N GLY A 40 0.21 11.71 -17.97
CA GLY A 40 0.24 13.11 -18.38
C GLY A 40 -1.05 13.87 -18.10
N ILE A 41 -2.10 13.26 -17.54
CA ILE A 41 -3.38 13.93 -17.30
C ILE A 41 -3.67 13.87 -15.80
N VAL A 42 -3.70 15.04 -15.17
CA VAL A 42 -3.87 15.15 -13.72
C VAL A 42 -4.91 16.19 -13.33
N ILE A 43 -5.60 15.92 -12.23
CA ILE A 43 -6.28 16.97 -11.45
C ILE A 43 -5.41 17.24 -10.23
N HIS A 44 -4.96 18.47 -10.06
CA HIS A 44 -4.15 18.91 -8.94
C HIS A 44 -4.99 19.81 -8.03
N GLU A 45 -4.99 19.52 -6.73
CA GLU A 45 -5.66 20.23 -5.67
C GLU A 45 -4.59 20.72 -4.68
N CYS A 46 -4.66 21.97 -4.24
CA CYS A 46 -3.78 22.46 -3.19
C CYS A 46 -4.54 23.43 -2.28
N ASN A 47 -4.37 23.32 -0.97
CA ASN A 47 -4.98 24.25 -0.01
C ASN A 47 -4.13 24.42 1.25
N SER A 48 -4.49 25.42 2.06
CA SER A 48 -3.80 25.79 3.31
C SER A 48 -3.81 24.70 4.39
N CYS A 49 -4.74 23.75 4.35
CA CYS A 49 -4.90 22.73 5.39
C CYS A 49 -4.15 21.43 5.08
N THR A 50 -4.29 20.92 3.85
CA THR A 50 -3.80 19.59 3.45
C THR A 50 -2.60 19.66 2.51
N GLY A 51 -2.23 20.85 2.04
CA GLY A 51 -1.21 21.03 1.01
C GLY A 51 -1.66 20.47 -0.34
N ALA A 52 -0.70 20.00 -1.14
CA ALA A 52 -0.88 19.49 -2.49
C ALA A 52 -1.33 18.02 -2.52
N VAL A 53 -2.28 17.74 -3.42
CA VAL A 53 -2.78 16.40 -3.75
C VAL A 53 -3.03 16.36 -5.24
N PHE A 54 -2.67 15.27 -5.92
CA PHE A 54 -3.06 15.10 -7.32
C PHE A 54 -3.68 13.74 -7.58
N THR A 55 -4.51 13.69 -8.62
CA THR A 55 -5.09 12.45 -9.15
C THR A 55 -4.73 12.30 -10.60
N GLU A 56 -4.34 11.08 -10.98
CA GLU A 56 -4.03 10.72 -12.35
C GLU A 56 -5.25 10.12 -13.04
N TRP A 57 -5.47 10.52 -14.30
CA TRP A 57 -6.65 10.14 -15.07
C TRP A 57 -6.26 9.53 -16.40
N ALA A 58 -7.03 8.56 -16.90
CA ALA A 58 -6.79 7.91 -18.17
C ALA A 58 -6.94 8.86 -19.37
N THR A 59 -7.93 9.75 -19.33
CA THR A 59 -8.21 10.69 -20.40
C THR A 59 -8.55 12.08 -19.89
N LEU A 60 -8.31 13.11 -20.72
CA LEU A 60 -8.65 14.49 -20.41
C LEU A 60 -10.17 14.67 -20.29
N THR A 61 -10.94 13.89 -21.04
CA THR A 61 -12.40 13.86 -20.95
C THR A 61 -12.87 13.42 -19.57
N ASP A 62 -12.28 12.36 -19.03
CA ASP A 62 -12.62 11.84 -17.70
C ASP A 62 -12.23 12.83 -16.61
N ALA A 63 -11.03 13.39 -16.67
CA ALA A 63 -10.58 14.42 -15.73
C ALA A 63 -11.50 15.65 -15.74
N ASN A 64 -11.92 16.13 -16.92
CA ASN A 64 -12.85 17.26 -17.02
C ASN A 64 -14.25 16.94 -16.45
N LYS A 65 -14.75 15.71 -16.64
CA LYS A 65 -16.02 15.28 -16.05
C LYS A 65 -15.92 15.24 -14.52
N ALA A 66 -14.85 14.65 -13.99
CA ALA A 66 -14.61 14.56 -12.56
C ALA A 66 -14.44 15.95 -11.91
N PHE A 67 -13.69 16.85 -12.55
CA PHE A 67 -13.54 18.24 -12.10
C PHE A 67 -14.89 18.95 -11.97
N LYS A 68 -15.76 18.83 -12.98
CA LYS A 68 -17.10 19.45 -12.95
C LYS A 68 -17.98 18.88 -11.85
N LYS A 69 -17.92 17.57 -11.63
CA LYS A 69 -18.70 16.88 -10.59
C LYS A 69 -18.27 17.31 -9.18
N ASN A 70 -16.97 17.55 -9.01
CA ASN A 70 -16.38 17.91 -7.72
C ASN A 70 -16.84 19.25 -7.15
N TRP A 71 -17.26 20.20 -7.99
CA TRP A 71 -17.71 21.50 -7.50
C TRP A 71 -19.01 21.43 -6.67
N LEU A 72 -19.70 20.29 -6.70
CA LEU A 72 -21.02 20.09 -6.10
C LEU A 72 -21.06 19.01 -4.99
N GLU A 73 -20.02 18.19 -4.85
CA GLU A 73 -20.02 17.05 -3.92
C GLU A 73 -18.91 17.19 -2.87
N GLU A 74 -19.24 17.00 -1.60
CA GLU A 74 -18.25 16.98 -0.53
C GLU A 74 -17.37 15.72 -0.65
N LYS A 75 -16.04 15.93 -0.76
CA LYS A 75 -14.92 14.98 -0.55
C LYS A 75 -14.41 14.22 -1.80
N THR A 76 -13.48 14.84 -2.53
CA THR A 76 -12.73 14.27 -3.67
C THR A 76 -12.08 12.92 -3.41
N ASN A 77 -11.60 12.69 -2.19
CA ASN A 77 -10.95 11.45 -1.79
C ASN A 77 -11.91 10.24 -1.78
N VAL A 78 -13.23 10.47 -1.80
CA VAL A 78 -14.24 9.40 -1.90
C VAL A 78 -14.79 9.31 -3.32
N VAL A 79 -15.06 10.45 -3.96
CA VAL A 79 -15.74 10.50 -5.27
C VAL A 79 -14.80 10.14 -6.42
N PHE A 80 -13.56 10.62 -6.41
CA PHE A 80 -12.64 10.41 -7.53
C PHE A 80 -12.27 8.93 -7.73
N PRO A 81 -11.97 8.15 -6.67
CA PRO A 81 -11.69 6.72 -6.82
C PRO A 81 -12.81 5.90 -7.49
N LEU A 82 -14.06 6.38 -7.42
CA LEU A 82 -15.23 5.73 -8.01
C LEU A 82 -15.54 6.22 -9.43
N SER A 83 -14.80 7.22 -9.93
CA SER A 83 -15.08 7.86 -11.21
C SER A 83 -14.40 7.13 -12.37
N PRO A 84 -15.04 7.02 -13.55
CA PRO A 84 -14.42 6.45 -14.74
C PRO A 84 -13.10 7.13 -15.09
N GLY A 85 -12.10 6.34 -15.47
CA GLY A 85 -10.79 6.83 -15.86
C GLY A 85 -9.87 7.23 -14.69
N PHE A 86 -10.31 7.11 -13.44
CA PHE A 86 -9.42 7.25 -12.29
C PHE A 86 -8.30 6.20 -12.33
N LYS A 87 -7.05 6.62 -12.10
CA LYS A 87 -5.90 5.71 -11.97
C LYS A 87 -5.43 5.61 -10.53
N ARG A 88 -5.06 6.75 -9.95
CA ARG A 88 -4.56 6.84 -8.56
C ARG A 88 -4.68 8.25 -8.02
N ARG A 89 -4.65 8.36 -6.68
CA ARG A 89 -4.55 9.60 -5.92
C ARG A 89 -3.25 9.60 -5.13
N VAL A 90 -2.55 10.72 -5.15
CA VAL A 90 -1.28 10.91 -4.44
C VAL A 90 -1.39 12.15 -3.57
N VAL A 91 -1.24 11.95 -2.26
CA VAL A 91 -1.17 13.03 -1.27
C VAL A 91 0.29 13.47 -1.17
N CYS A 92 0.59 14.71 -1.57
CA CYS A 92 1.94 15.26 -1.52
C CYS A 92 2.18 16.07 -0.23
N GLY A 93 1.12 16.48 0.48
CA GLY A 93 1.26 17.33 1.65
C GLY A 93 1.90 18.66 1.28
N LEU A 94 2.93 19.08 2.02
CA LEU A 94 3.68 20.31 1.70
C LEU A 94 4.69 20.13 0.56
N MET A 95 4.84 18.93 0.02
CA MET A 95 5.78 18.67 -1.06
C MET A 95 5.25 19.14 -2.41
N THR A 96 6.18 19.61 -3.25
CA THR A 96 5.84 20.03 -4.61
C THR A 96 5.64 18.80 -5.48
N PRO A 97 4.49 18.65 -6.16
CA PRO A 97 4.25 17.54 -7.07
C PRO A 97 5.27 17.49 -8.19
N TRP A 98 5.58 16.29 -8.67
CA TRP A 98 6.64 16.10 -9.65
C TRP A 98 6.52 16.92 -10.93
N PHE A 99 5.30 17.20 -11.38
CA PHE A 99 5.05 17.94 -12.62
C PHE A 99 5.40 19.43 -12.48
N TYR A 100 5.72 19.88 -11.27
CA TYR A 100 6.24 21.23 -11.00
C TYR A 100 7.75 21.28 -10.74
N ALA A 101 8.47 20.18 -10.99
CA ALA A 101 9.93 20.20 -10.95
C ALA A 101 10.52 21.24 -11.93
N VAL A 102 11.50 21.99 -11.46
CA VAL A 102 12.22 23.03 -12.21
C VAL A 102 13.61 22.51 -12.56
N GLY A 103 14.09 22.81 -13.78
CA GLY A 103 15.46 22.46 -14.20
C GLY A 103 15.81 20.98 -13.99
N ASP A 104 16.88 20.74 -13.26
CA ASP A 104 17.42 19.42 -12.89
C ASP A 104 16.99 18.94 -11.50
N GLN A 105 15.99 19.57 -10.86
CA GLN A 105 15.49 19.15 -9.56
C GLN A 105 15.23 17.64 -9.50
N GLU A 106 15.81 17.00 -8.48
CA GLU A 106 15.65 15.58 -8.24
C GLU A 106 14.20 15.26 -7.88
N LEU A 107 13.74 14.09 -8.32
CA LEU A 107 12.42 13.56 -7.96
C LEU A 107 12.60 12.46 -6.92
N PHE A 108 11.79 12.52 -5.87
CA PHE A 108 11.63 11.44 -4.91
C PHE A 108 10.22 10.88 -5.05
N GLY A 109 10.09 9.74 -5.73
CA GLY A 109 8.76 9.20 -6.05
C GLY A 109 7.90 10.23 -6.80
N ASP A 110 6.74 10.58 -6.25
CA ASP A 110 5.74 11.42 -6.89
C ASP A 110 5.91 12.94 -6.67
N PHE A 111 7.01 13.36 -6.04
CA PHE A 111 7.25 14.75 -5.68
C PHE A 111 8.70 15.16 -5.93
N THR A 112 8.97 16.46 -5.91
CA THR A 112 10.33 17.01 -6.00
C THR A 112 11.03 16.81 -4.67
N PHE A 113 12.34 16.57 -4.71
CA PHE A 113 13.14 16.60 -3.49
C PHE A 113 13.06 18.00 -2.87
N PRO A 114 12.83 18.13 -1.54
CA PRO A 114 12.68 19.46 -0.94
C PRO A 114 14.00 20.24 -1.01
N GLU A 115 13.94 21.47 -1.51
CA GLU A 115 15.10 22.37 -1.47
C GLU A 115 15.25 23.04 -0.10
N GLY A 116 16.42 23.61 0.18
CA GLY A 116 16.66 24.42 1.38
C GLY A 116 16.58 23.63 2.70
N LEU A 117 16.72 22.30 2.62
CA LEU A 117 16.88 21.46 3.80
C LEU A 117 18.21 21.78 4.49
N GLN A 118 18.16 21.84 5.81
CA GLN A 118 19.28 22.20 6.67
C GLN A 118 19.74 20.96 7.44
N ASN A 119 21.04 20.92 7.73
CA ASN A 119 21.59 19.91 8.60
C ASN A 119 20.99 20.05 10.01
N ASP A 120 20.52 18.94 10.55
CA ASP A 120 20.02 18.86 11.91
C ASP A 120 20.77 17.74 12.66
N PRO A 121 21.20 17.96 13.92
CA PRO A 121 21.92 16.95 14.67
C PRO A 121 21.06 15.71 14.96
N LYS A 122 19.73 15.87 15.08
CA LYS A 122 18.79 14.80 15.41
C LYS A 122 18.14 14.22 14.16
N TYR A 123 17.76 15.05 13.19
CA TYR A 123 16.95 14.64 12.03
C TYR A 123 17.76 14.67 10.73
N LYS A 124 18.49 13.59 10.48
CA LYS A 124 19.38 13.49 9.32
C LYS A 124 18.66 12.87 8.13
N LEU A 125 18.98 13.35 6.92
CA LEU A 125 18.49 12.76 5.67
C LEU A 125 18.80 11.25 5.64
N GLY A 126 17.79 10.44 5.30
CA GLY A 126 17.87 8.98 5.20
C GLY A 126 17.72 8.23 6.52
N GLN A 127 17.74 8.92 7.66
CA GLN A 127 17.58 8.29 8.97
C GLN A 127 16.14 7.84 9.18
N ARG A 128 15.95 6.62 9.72
CA ARG A 128 14.65 6.02 9.98
C ARG A 128 14.14 6.39 11.38
N PHE A 129 12.85 6.69 11.48
CA PHE A 129 12.18 7.12 12.72
C PHE A 129 10.91 6.32 12.94
N ILE A 130 10.67 5.94 14.20
CA ILE A 130 9.35 5.50 14.65
C ILE A 130 8.61 6.76 15.13
N ILE A 131 7.42 6.95 14.57
CA ILE A 131 6.58 8.12 14.80
C ILE A 131 5.19 7.63 15.17
N GLU A 132 4.58 8.26 16.17
CA GLU A 132 3.16 8.09 16.47
C GLU A 132 2.30 8.98 15.55
N ASP A 133 1.38 8.38 14.80
CA ASP A 133 0.45 9.10 13.94
C ASP A 133 -0.76 9.66 14.72
N TYR A 134 -1.71 10.29 14.02
CA TYR A 134 -2.91 10.85 14.64
C TYR A 134 -3.84 9.81 15.29
N SER A 135 -3.73 8.55 14.88
CA SER A 135 -4.50 7.42 15.43
C SER A 135 -3.81 6.79 16.63
N GLY A 136 -2.58 7.19 16.94
CA GLY A 136 -1.75 6.59 17.98
C GLY A 136 -0.93 5.39 17.48
N ASP A 137 -0.97 5.11 16.17
CA ASP A 137 -0.24 3.99 15.59
C ASP A 137 1.23 4.36 15.36
N LEU A 138 2.11 3.41 15.64
CA LEU A 138 3.54 3.57 15.40
C LEU A 138 3.87 3.26 13.94
N ILE A 139 4.37 4.27 13.23
CA ILE A 139 4.74 4.17 11.82
C ILE A 139 6.22 4.47 11.61
N LEU A 140 6.84 3.71 10.70
CA LEU A 140 8.24 3.87 10.35
C LEU A 140 8.38 4.81 9.15
N LYS A 141 9.05 5.94 9.34
CA LYS A 141 9.29 6.94 8.28
C LYS A 141 10.77 7.20 8.05
N THR A 142 11.11 7.65 6.86
CA THR A 142 12.45 8.15 6.53
C THR A 142 12.44 9.67 6.62
N CYS A 143 13.40 10.23 7.36
CA CYS A 143 13.61 11.66 7.41
C CYS A 143 14.21 12.15 6.09
N LEU A 144 13.56 13.12 5.45
CA LEU A 144 14.12 13.84 4.31
C LEU A 144 14.96 15.04 4.74
N GLY A 145 14.79 15.52 5.96
CA GLY A 145 15.59 16.60 6.55
C GLY A 145 14.71 17.64 7.24
N CYS A 146 15.33 18.76 7.62
CA CYS A 146 14.65 19.83 8.36
C CYS A 146 14.73 21.18 7.67
N ARG A 147 13.75 22.03 7.97
CA ARG A 147 13.84 23.48 7.75
C ARG A 147 13.60 24.20 9.06
N HIS A 148 14.37 25.24 9.31
CA HIS A 148 14.17 26.15 10.43
C HIS A 148 13.53 27.45 9.94
N TYR A 149 12.53 27.92 10.67
CA TYR A 149 11.88 29.19 10.42
C TYR A 149 11.86 30.03 11.68
N THR A 150 12.15 31.31 11.54
CA THR A 150 12.05 32.28 12.63
C THR A 150 10.77 33.09 12.43
N ILE A 151 9.85 33.01 13.39
CA ILE A 151 8.68 33.89 13.44
C ILE A 151 8.96 34.96 14.49
N LYS A 152 8.87 36.22 14.09
CA LYS A 152 8.86 37.34 15.03
C LYS A 152 7.40 37.63 15.38
N GLU A 153 7.07 37.55 16.67
CA GLU A 153 5.76 38.02 17.12
C GLU A 153 5.62 39.51 16.84
N THR A 154 4.43 39.96 16.45
CA THR A 154 4.17 41.36 16.11
C THR A 154 3.83 42.22 17.34
N LEU A 155 3.66 41.60 18.51
CA LEU A 155 3.29 42.27 19.77
C LEU A 155 4.51 42.42 20.68
N HIS A 156 4.58 43.53 21.41
CA HIS A 156 5.73 43.89 22.23
C HIS A 156 5.66 43.23 23.63
N PRO A 157 6.76 42.70 24.19
CA PRO A 157 8.10 42.65 23.60
C PRO A 157 8.16 41.65 22.43
N TYR A 158 8.86 42.04 21.36
CA TYR A 158 9.00 41.21 20.18
C TYR A 158 9.76 39.93 20.55
N THR A 159 9.05 38.81 20.62
CA THR A 159 9.67 37.50 20.84
C THR A 159 9.95 36.84 19.50
N GLU A 160 11.18 36.39 19.30
CA GLU A 160 11.53 35.56 18.14
C GLU A 160 11.45 34.09 18.53
N HIS A 161 10.67 33.32 17.80
CA HIS A 161 10.56 31.88 17.97
C HIS A 161 11.17 31.18 16.76
N CYS A 162 12.12 30.28 17.02
CA CYS A 162 12.66 29.37 16.02
C CYS A 162 11.85 28.07 16.06
N TYR A 163 11.23 27.73 14.93
CA TYR A 163 10.49 26.50 14.76
C TYR A 163 11.21 25.60 13.75
N ARG A 164 11.20 24.30 14.04
CA ARG A 164 11.64 23.26 13.11
C ARG A 164 10.43 22.67 12.40
N ILE A 165 10.62 22.39 11.12
CA ILE A 165 9.75 21.50 10.33
C ILE A 165 10.60 20.34 9.86
N VAL A 166 10.22 19.11 10.22
CA VAL A 166 10.84 17.86 9.76
C VAL A 166 9.99 17.29 8.63
N GLN A 167 10.62 16.99 7.49
CA GLN A 167 9.96 16.43 6.32
C GLN A 167 10.15 14.92 6.28
N TRP A 168 9.07 14.18 5.98
CA TRP A 168 9.07 12.73 5.88
C TRP A 168 8.91 12.24 4.43
N ASP A 169 9.31 10.99 4.18
CA ASP A 169 9.30 10.31 2.87
C ASP A 169 7.91 9.99 2.30
N ASP A 170 6.85 10.19 3.07
CA ASP A 170 5.47 10.07 2.62
C ASP A 170 4.82 11.43 2.32
N GLY A 171 5.60 12.51 2.33
CA GLY A 171 5.13 13.87 2.08
C GLY A 171 4.52 14.58 3.29
N THR A 172 4.32 13.86 4.40
CA THR A 172 3.91 14.48 5.66
C THR A 172 5.08 15.23 6.30
N PHE A 173 4.75 16.08 7.27
CA PHE A 173 5.75 16.82 8.04
C PHE A 173 5.38 16.82 9.52
N TRP A 174 6.35 17.15 10.34
CA TRP A 174 6.17 17.47 11.75
C TRP A 174 6.68 18.88 12.01
N ASP A 175 5.96 19.69 12.78
CA ASP A 175 6.45 21.00 13.22
C ASP A 175 6.47 21.13 14.76
N ASP A 176 7.44 21.90 15.25
CA ASP A 176 7.56 22.20 16.70
C ASP A 176 6.35 22.99 17.24
N LYS A 177 5.65 23.73 16.36
CA LYS A 177 4.63 24.71 16.75
C LYS A 177 3.27 24.08 17.04
N SER A 178 2.81 23.18 16.17
CA SER A 178 1.45 22.63 16.24
C SER A 178 1.35 21.40 17.14
N GLY A 179 2.48 20.72 17.40
CA GLY A 179 2.52 19.50 18.22
C GLY A 179 1.57 18.40 17.72
N SER A 180 1.11 18.48 16.47
CA SER A 180 -0.11 17.81 16.03
C SER A 180 0.13 16.36 15.58
N ILE A 181 1.36 16.00 15.22
CA ILE A 181 1.79 14.61 14.92
C ILE A 181 2.97 14.28 15.84
N GLY A 182 3.20 13.01 16.19
CA GLY A 182 4.50 12.61 16.74
C GLY A 182 4.76 13.08 18.18
N ARG A 183 3.79 12.89 19.09
CA ARG A 183 4.04 12.97 20.54
C ARG A 183 5.25 12.11 20.95
N SER A 184 5.45 11.01 20.23
CA SER A 184 6.65 10.19 20.27
C SER A 184 7.31 10.17 18.87
N ILE A 185 8.43 10.89 18.73
CA ILE A 185 9.34 10.79 17.57
C ILE A 185 10.72 10.42 18.08
N ARG A 186 11.21 9.26 17.65
CA ARG A 186 12.55 8.79 17.98
C ARG A 186 13.22 8.09 16.81
N PRO A 187 14.54 8.21 16.68
CA PRO A 187 15.26 7.43 15.69
C PRO A 187 15.10 5.92 15.98
N LEU A 188 15.13 5.13 14.92
CA LEU A 188 15.24 3.69 15.01
C LEU A 188 16.57 3.35 15.68
N ARG A 189 16.54 2.51 16.72
CA ARG A 189 17.75 2.09 17.43
C ARG A 189 18.45 0.96 16.67
N ASP A 190 19.73 0.74 16.96
CA ASP A 190 20.52 -0.31 16.31
C ASP A 190 19.92 -1.72 16.55
N ASP A 191 19.37 -1.96 17.73
CA ASP A 191 18.66 -3.20 18.09
C ASP A 191 17.27 -3.34 17.45
N GLU A 192 16.82 -2.32 16.71
CA GLU A 192 15.54 -2.27 16.03
C GLU A 192 15.67 -2.19 14.50
N LEU A 193 16.89 -2.19 13.95
CA LEU A 193 17.13 -2.16 12.50
C LEU A 193 16.42 -3.33 11.77
N TRP A 194 16.20 -4.44 12.47
CA TRP A 194 15.43 -5.59 11.98
C TRP A 194 13.99 -5.22 11.58
N ILE A 195 13.39 -4.18 12.17
CA ILE A 195 12.03 -3.72 11.84
C ILE A 195 12.00 -3.20 10.40
N ASP A 196 13.01 -2.42 10.02
CA ASP A 196 13.13 -1.91 8.66
C ASP A 196 13.37 -3.05 7.67
N GLU A 197 14.26 -3.98 8.01
CA GLU A 197 14.49 -5.20 7.23
C GLU A 197 13.19 -6.00 7.06
N ALA A 198 12.41 -6.17 8.12
CA ALA A 198 11.13 -6.89 8.12
C ALA A 198 10.14 -6.25 7.15
N ILE A 199 9.99 -4.93 7.19
CA ILE A 199 9.11 -4.19 6.29
C ILE A 199 9.55 -4.37 4.83
N GLN A 200 10.83 -4.22 4.54
CA GLN A 200 11.35 -4.40 3.18
C GLN A 200 11.13 -5.82 2.66
N GLN A 201 11.38 -6.84 3.49
CA GLN A 201 11.14 -8.24 3.13
C GLN A 201 9.65 -8.53 2.95
N PHE A 202 8.78 -7.89 3.74
CA PHE A 202 7.33 -8.01 3.59
C PHE A 202 6.86 -7.40 2.26
N HIS A 203 7.38 -6.24 1.85
CA HIS A 203 7.09 -5.67 0.53
C HIS A 203 7.56 -6.57 -0.62
N ARG A 204 8.73 -7.20 -0.50
CA ARG A 204 9.20 -8.21 -1.48
C ARG A 204 8.26 -9.41 -1.54
N LEU A 205 7.76 -9.84 -0.40
CA LEU A 205 6.82 -10.93 -0.28
C LEU A 205 5.46 -10.59 -0.91
N LEU A 206 4.91 -9.41 -0.63
CA LEU A 206 3.64 -8.94 -1.21
C LEU A 206 3.73 -8.64 -2.71
N SER A 207 4.88 -8.18 -3.20
CA SER A 207 5.12 -7.95 -4.64
C SER A 207 5.44 -9.23 -5.42
N GLY A 208 5.44 -10.40 -4.76
CA GLY A 208 5.75 -11.69 -5.38
C GLY A 208 7.22 -11.87 -5.74
N LYS A 209 8.11 -10.94 -5.34
CA LYS A 209 9.56 -11.04 -5.53
C LYS A 209 10.20 -12.09 -4.60
N SER A 210 9.54 -12.42 -3.49
CA SER A 210 9.91 -13.53 -2.61
C SER A 210 8.66 -14.29 -2.14
N LYS A 211 8.82 -15.56 -1.76
CA LYS A 211 7.75 -16.39 -1.17
C LYS A 211 7.87 -16.54 0.34
N ASN A 212 9.07 -16.29 0.86
CA ASN A 212 9.40 -16.33 2.27
C ASN A 212 10.57 -15.38 2.56
N PHE A 213 10.76 -15.06 3.84
CA PHE A 213 11.95 -14.39 4.35
C PHE A 213 12.24 -14.84 5.78
N THR A 214 13.48 -14.65 6.23
CA THR A 214 13.91 -14.89 7.60
C THR A 214 14.85 -13.78 8.01
N ILE A 215 14.62 -13.23 9.19
CA ILE A 215 15.45 -12.22 9.83
C ILE A 215 16.00 -12.85 11.10
N ASN A 216 17.32 -12.80 11.27
CA ASN A 216 17.98 -13.33 12.47
C ASN A 216 18.24 -12.15 13.40
N PHE A 217 17.74 -12.25 14.63
CA PHE A 217 18.02 -11.27 15.67
C PHE A 217 19.37 -11.54 16.31
N THR A 218 19.92 -10.52 16.97
CA THR A 218 21.24 -10.58 17.61
C THR A 218 21.30 -11.55 18.78
N ASP A 219 20.16 -11.86 19.40
CA ASP A 219 20.02 -12.86 20.46
C ASP A 219 19.92 -14.31 19.92
N GLY A 220 20.01 -14.50 18.60
CA GLY A 220 19.91 -15.80 17.94
C GLY A 220 18.49 -16.24 17.61
N SER A 221 17.47 -15.53 18.08
CA SER A 221 16.08 -15.77 17.70
C SER A 221 15.78 -15.24 16.28
N LYS A 222 14.63 -15.60 15.70
CA LYS A 222 14.35 -15.33 14.28
C LYS A 222 12.90 -14.90 14.04
N PHE A 223 12.72 -13.97 13.10
CA PHE A 223 11.43 -13.59 12.55
C PHE A 223 11.28 -14.12 11.12
N VAL A 224 10.25 -14.94 10.87
CA VAL A 224 10.06 -15.64 9.60
C VAL A 224 8.70 -15.27 9.00
N GLY A 225 8.69 -14.73 7.78
CA GLY A 225 7.47 -14.46 7.03
C GLY A 225 7.34 -15.39 5.82
N VAL A 226 6.13 -15.89 5.55
CA VAL A 226 5.85 -16.75 4.39
C VAL A 226 4.50 -16.37 3.78
N LEU A 227 4.47 -16.15 2.46
CA LEU A 227 3.22 -15.90 1.74
C LEU A 227 2.46 -17.21 1.60
N LYS A 228 1.32 -17.32 2.27
CA LYS A 228 0.39 -18.43 2.03
C LYS A 228 -0.46 -18.08 0.83
N GLN A 229 -0.48 -18.97 -0.17
CA GLN A 229 -1.52 -18.89 -1.18
C GLN A 229 -2.88 -19.06 -0.50
N THR A 230 -3.80 -18.11 -0.74
CA THR A 230 -5.20 -18.22 -0.33
C THR A 230 -5.80 -19.41 -1.06
N SER A 231 -5.79 -20.54 -0.38
CA SER A 231 -6.49 -21.73 -0.78
C SER A 231 -7.99 -21.49 -0.57
N GLU A 232 -8.69 -20.98 -1.58
CA GLU A 232 -10.11 -21.29 -1.75
C GLU A 232 -10.34 -22.78 -2.08
N GLN A 233 -9.29 -23.60 -2.03
CA GLN A 233 -9.35 -25.05 -2.04
C GLN A 233 -8.60 -25.61 -0.83
N LYS A 234 -9.24 -25.53 0.35
CA LYS A 234 -8.88 -26.41 1.47
C LYS A 234 -8.92 -27.87 1.00
N ASP A 235 -7.83 -28.60 1.22
CA ASP A 235 -7.75 -30.07 1.26
C ASP A 235 -8.36 -30.85 0.09
N LEU A 236 -7.96 -30.53 -1.15
CA LEU A 236 -8.27 -31.41 -2.28
C LEU A 236 -7.14 -32.41 -2.51
N PRO A 237 -7.39 -33.73 -2.39
CA PRO A 237 -6.40 -34.73 -2.72
C PRO A 237 -6.00 -34.61 -4.20
N THR A 238 -4.70 -34.38 -4.40
CA THR A 238 -4.05 -34.23 -5.71
C THR A 238 -3.08 -35.35 -6.01
N ALA A 239 -2.82 -36.25 -5.05
CA ALA A 239 -1.92 -37.37 -5.23
C ALA A 239 -2.61 -38.49 -6.04
N GLU A 240 -1.82 -39.20 -6.85
CA GLU A 240 -2.28 -40.45 -7.44
C GLU A 240 -2.49 -41.49 -6.33
N GLY A 241 -3.61 -42.22 -6.39
CA GLY A 241 -3.94 -43.20 -5.38
C GLY A 241 -5.41 -43.56 -5.34
N ARG A 242 -5.76 -44.37 -4.35
CA ARG A 242 -7.10 -44.89 -4.13
C ARG A 242 -7.72 -44.22 -2.91
N TYR A 243 -8.93 -43.70 -3.05
CA TYR A 243 -9.61 -42.90 -2.03
C TYR A 243 -10.97 -43.50 -1.70
N TYR A 244 -11.28 -43.68 -0.42
CA TYR A 244 -12.61 -44.06 0.03
C TYR A 244 -13.44 -42.79 0.21
N VAL A 245 -14.44 -42.61 -0.65
CA VAL A 245 -15.21 -41.37 -0.72
C VAL A 245 -16.68 -41.60 -0.38
N VAL A 246 -17.28 -40.59 0.25
CA VAL A 246 -18.70 -40.46 0.50
C VAL A 246 -19.21 -39.27 -0.30
N VAL A 247 -20.11 -39.54 -1.25
CA VAL A 247 -20.68 -38.55 -2.17
C VAL A 247 -22.16 -38.36 -1.83
N HIS A 248 -22.52 -37.13 -1.47
CA HIS A 248 -23.89 -36.67 -1.35
C HIS A 248 -24.31 -36.06 -2.69
N ILE A 249 -25.34 -36.65 -3.29
CA ILE A 249 -25.87 -36.22 -4.58
C ILE A 249 -27.11 -35.37 -4.28
N LYS A 250 -27.23 -34.22 -4.95
CA LYS A 250 -28.34 -33.31 -4.74
C LYS A 250 -29.67 -34.03 -4.99
N GLY A 251 -30.57 -33.96 -4.01
CA GLY A 251 -31.87 -34.64 -4.07
C GLY A 251 -31.87 -36.13 -3.72
N VAL A 252 -30.73 -36.72 -3.33
CA VAL A 252 -30.64 -38.11 -2.87
C VAL A 252 -30.32 -38.14 -1.37
N THR A 253 -31.24 -38.68 -0.57
CA THR A 253 -31.11 -38.75 0.90
C THR A 253 -29.99 -39.67 1.38
N LYS A 254 -29.70 -40.74 0.62
CA LYS A 254 -28.64 -41.70 0.97
C LYS A 254 -27.35 -41.39 0.23
N ALA A 255 -26.28 -41.12 0.97
CA ALA A 255 -24.95 -40.90 0.41
C ALA A 255 -24.41 -42.18 -0.26
N LYS A 256 -23.74 -42.03 -1.40
CA LYS A 256 -22.99 -43.13 -2.04
C LYS A 256 -21.59 -43.21 -1.44
N LYS A 257 -21.16 -44.43 -1.08
CA LYS A 257 -19.84 -44.69 -0.52
C LYS A 257 -19.08 -45.69 -1.38
N GLY A 258 -17.77 -45.52 -1.53
CA GLY A 258 -16.93 -46.51 -2.23
C GLY A 258 -15.50 -46.03 -2.48
N TRP A 259 -14.66 -46.98 -2.88
CA TRP A 259 -13.29 -46.71 -3.30
C TRP A 259 -13.24 -46.18 -4.73
N VAL A 260 -12.42 -45.15 -4.95
CA VAL A 260 -12.18 -44.52 -6.25
C VAL A 260 -10.68 -44.43 -6.49
N ASP A 261 -10.24 -45.01 -7.61
CA ASP A 261 -8.88 -44.84 -8.11
C ASP A 261 -8.77 -43.48 -8.82
N PHE A 262 -7.78 -42.69 -8.42
CA PHE A 262 -7.55 -41.34 -8.96
C PHE A 262 -6.14 -41.21 -9.49
N LYS A 263 -6.05 -40.77 -10.74
CA LYS A 263 -4.81 -40.40 -11.40
C LYS A 263 -4.91 -38.97 -11.94
N PRO A 264 -4.16 -38.01 -11.37
CA PRO A 264 -4.23 -36.62 -11.80
C PRO A 264 -3.71 -36.47 -13.24
N ASN A 265 -4.37 -35.61 -14.02
CA ASN A 265 -3.91 -35.19 -15.35
C ASN A 265 -4.32 -33.73 -15.61
N LEU A 266 -3.96 -33.18 -16.79
CA LEU A 266 -4.24 -31.78 -17.15
C LEU A 266 -5.74 -31.43 -17.14
N VAL A 267 -6.61 -32.41 -17.43
CA VAL A 267 -8.07 -32.22 -17.44
C VAL A 267 -8.66 -32.41 -16.05
N VAL A 268 -8.14 -33.38 -15.30
CA VAL A 268 -8.64 -33.81 -14.00
C VAL A 268 -7.54 -33.67 -12.95
N SER A 269 -7.32 -32.43 -12.52
CA SER A 269 -6.18 -32.06 -11.66
C SER A 269 -6.36 -32.42 -10.18
N ASN A 270 -7.57 -32.79 -9.75
CA ASN A 270 -7.84 -33.22 -8.37
C ASN A 270 -8.99 -34.25 -8.31
N LEU A 271 -9.06 -34.99 -7.19
CA LEU A 271 -10.04 -36.06 -6.96
C LEU A 271 -11.49 -35.57 -7.07
N PHE A 272 -11.79 -34.34 -6.65
CA PHE A 272 -13.15 -33.81 -6.70
C PHE A 272 -13.57 -33.57 -8.14
N LYS A 273 -12.70 -32.96 -8.97
CA LYS A 273 -12.98 -32.79 -10.40
C LYS A 273 -13.18 -34.14 -11.08
N HIS A 274 -12.42 -35.17 -10.69
CA HIS A 274 -12.59 -36.54 -11.18
C HIS A 274 -13.99 -37.08 -10.89
N ILE A 275 -14.43 -36.98 -9.64
CA ILE A 275 -15.71 -37.49 -9.19
C ILE A 275 -16.85 -36.64 -9.78
N THR A 276 -16.76 -35.31 -9.75
CA THR A 276 -17.77 -34.40 -10.31
C THR A 276 -17.99 -34.64 -11.79
N LEU A 277 -16.93 -34.80 -12.59
CA LEU A 277 -17.08 -35.14 -14.01
C LEU A 277 -17.77 -36.49 -14.19
N LYS A 278 -17.34 -37.52 -13.45
CA LYS A 278 -17.95 -38.86 -13.51
C LYS A 278 -19.45 -38.86 -13.19
N PHE A 279 -19.90 -38.06 -12.24
CA PHE A 279 -21.33 -37.96 -11.90
C PHE A 279 -22.09 -37.02 -12.83
N LYS A 280 -21.45 -35.97 -13.34
CA LYS A 280 -22.02 -35.09 -14.36
C LYS A 280 -22.28 -35.85 -15.67
N ASP A 281 -21.38 -36.74 -16.08
CA ASP A 281 -21.59 -37.64 -17.23
C ASP A 281 -22.77 -38.60 -17.03
N GLN A 282 -23.20 -38.81 -15.77
CA GLN A 282 -24.40 -39.58 -15.42
C GLN A 282 -25.65 -38.70 -15.20
N GLY A 283 -25.58 -37.40 -15.52
CA GLY A 283 -26.66 -36.44 -15.33
C GLY A 283 -26.97 -36.13 -13.86
N LYS A 284 -25.98 -36.23 -12.96
CA LYS A 284 -26.17 -36.04 -11.51
C LYS A 284 -25.29 -34.91 -10.97
N ASP A 285 -25.90 -34.03 -10.18
CA ASP A 285 -25.21 -32.96 -9.49
C ASP A 285 -24.78 -33.36 -8.08
N ILE A 286 -23.53 -33.10 -7.76
CA ILE A 286 -22.96 -33.41 -6.44
C ILE A 286 -23.16 -32.21 -5.50
N GLU A 287 -23.66 -32.49 -4.31
CA GLU A 287 -23.82 -31.51 -3.24
C GLU A 287 -22.59 -31.47 -2.33
N ARG A 288 -22.04 -32.64 -1.98
CA ARG A 288 -20.86 -32.74 -1.10
C ARG A 288 -20.06 -34.01 -1.38
N ILE A 289 -18.74 -33.91 -1.32
CA ILE A 289 -17.82 -35.07 -1.32
C ILE A 289 -17.01 -35.03 -0.03
N LYS A 290 -16.89 -36.17 0.63
CA LYS A 290 -16.03 -36.37 1.80
C LYS A 290 -15.10 -37.55 1.53
N VAL A 291 -13.83 -37.43 1.89
CA VAL A 291 -12.87 -38.54 1.88
C VAL A 291 -12.81 -39.11 3.29
N GLU A 292 -13.03 -40.41 3.44
CA GLU A 292 -13.02 -41.10 4.73
C GLU A 292 -11.76 -41.97 4.92
N ASP A 293 -11.10 -42.42 3.84
CA ASP A 293 -9.84 -43.19 3.88
C ASP A 293 -9.04 -43.03 2.57
N GLN A 294 -7.74 -43.35 2.57
CA GLN A 294 -6.86 -43.23 1.39
C GLN A 294 -5.65 -44.17 1.38
N VAL A 295 -5.31 -44.70 0.20
CA VAL A 295 -4.09 -45.44 -0.11
C VAL A 295 -3.40 -44.74 -1.29
N VAL A 296 -2.39 -43.92 -1.00
CA VAL A 296 -1.77 -43.01 -2.00
C VAL A 296 -0.30 -43.34 -2.22
N THR A 297 0.16 -43.21 -3.47
CA THR A 297 1.57 -43.33 -3.81
C THR A 297 2.27 -42.04 -3.39
N ARG A 298 2.89 -42.04 -2.19
CA ARG A 298 3.49 -40.83 -1.61
C ARG A 298 4.82 -40.49 -2.32
N GLY A 299 4.77 -39.58 -3.29
CA GLY A 299 5.94 -38.82 -3.73
C GLY A 299 6.10 -37.54 -2.90
N GLY A 300 7.20 -37.40 -2.17
CA GLY A 300 7.79 -36.13 -1.70
C GLY A 300 6.99 -35.22 -0.75
N LYS A 301 7.64 -34.75 0.32
CA LYS A 301 7.10 -33.87 1.39
C LYS A 301 6.32 -32.63 0.88
N LYS A 302 5.18 -32.35 1.52
CA LYS A 302 4.57 -31.02 1.64
C LYS A 302 4.60 -30.61 3.12
N TRP A 303 5.03 -29.39 3.44
CA TRP A 303 5.08 -28.86 4.81
C TRP A 303 3.90 -27.92 5.10
N SER A 304 3.45 -27.91 6.35
CA SER A 304 2.29 -27.16 6.88
C SER A 304 2.67 -26.31 8.10
N GLY A 305 2.05 -25.13 8.24
CA GLY A 305 1.89 -24.41 9.52
C GLY A 305 3.01 -23.47 9.98
N VAL A 306 2.63 -22.45 10.77
CA VAL A 306 3.50 -21.56 11.57
C VAL A 306 3.44 -22.08 13.00
N PHE A 307 4.58 -22.20 13.68
CA PHE A 307 4.62 -22.59 15.09
C PHE A 307 5.53 -21.62 15.87
N TYR A 308 5.06 -21.19 17.04
CA TYR A 308 5.90 -20.63 18.09
C TYR A 308 6.51 -21.81 18.86
N SER A 309 7.82 -21.81 19.06
CA SER A 309 8.50 -22.77 19.94
C SER A 309 9.31 -21.97 20.95
N SER A 310 8.83 -21.97 22.20
CA SER A 310 9.68 -21.70 23.34
C SER A 310 10.43 -22.98 23.66
N ALA A 311 11.72 -23.04 23.34
CA ALA A 311 12.56 -24.06 23.94
C ALA A 311 12.82 -23.63 25.39
N GLU A 312 12.18 -24.30 26.34
CA GLU A 312 12.62 -24.30 27.74
C GLU A 312 14.02 -24.93 27.79
N SER A 313 15.01 -24.14 28.20
CA SER A 313 16.33 -24.64 28.58
C SER A 313 16.21 -25.40 29.91
N SER A 314 16.44 -26.71 29.86
CA SER A 314 16.87 -27.50 31.02
C SER A 314 18.35 -27.26 31.29
#